data_AF-A0A2R4P205-F1
#
_entry.id   AF-A0A2R4P205-F1
#
_cell.length_a   1.000
_cell.length_b   1.000
_cell.length_c   1.000
_cell.angle_alpha   90.00
_cell.angle_beta   90.00
_cell.angle_gamma   90.00
#
_symmetry.space_group_name_H-M   'P 1'
#
loop_
_entity.id
_entity.type
_entity.pdbx_description
1 polymer ?
#
loop_
_entity_poly.entity_id
_entity_poly.type
_entity_poly.pdbx_seq_one_letter_code
_entity_poly.pdbx_strand_id
1 'polypeptide(L)'
;MFKKILLLAISALFAFGAEAQVGEIKASDSPFGYASIGAEQNFGGYTGKESKEVVVKDRQELVKYAQMGGYVIYVDGLIDLSEGKIPQNGNSDGLDKFISEISGGEFDTYTKFMQAYGASCHANLDGSQDPKLAALRKNLANEWKKLIVVPVASNTTIIGLGENSGIKGGSFLLKNVQNIAIRNMNVLDAFDPFPDVQKNDGFNAQYDGVSIESSKNIWVDHCHFKDTVDLSHVNLAGGELTKWQTYDGAVRRG
;
A
#
# COMPACT_ATOMS: atom_id res chain seq x y z
N MET A 1 45.46 65.27 -16.27
CA MET A 1 46.26 64.24 -15.57
C MET A 1 45.31 63.34 -14.78
N PHE A 2 45.30 62.04 -15.09
CA PHE A 2 44.68 60.91 -14.33
C PHE A 2 43.15 60.95 -14.10
N LYS A 3 42.35 59.89 -14.20
CA LYS A 3 42.53 58.45 -14.45
C LYS A 3 41.18 57.92 -15.00
N LYS A 4 41.19 57.12 -16.07
CA LYS A 4 40.02 56.31 -16.47
C LYS A 4 39.83 55.21 -15.42
N ILE A 5 38.66 55.15 -14.78
CA ILE A 5 38.23 54.02 -13.96
C ILE A 5 37.38 53.13 -14.85
N LEU A 6 37.90 51.94 -15.15
CA LEU A 6 37.21 50.87 -15.86
C LEU A 6 36.35 50.12 -14.83
N LEU A 7 35.02 50.27 -14.87
CA LEU A 7 34.13 49.37 -14.12
C LEU A 7 34.00 48.06 -14.90
N LEU A 8 34.52 46.98 -14.32
CA LEU A 8 34.28 45.62 -14.75
C LEU A 8 32.87 45.22 -14.27
N ALA A 9 31.91 45.09 -15.17
CA ALA A 9 30.61 44.51 -14.84
C ALA A 9 30.76 42.98 -14.81
N ILE A 10 30.78 42.40 -13.60
CA ILE A 10 30.68 40.95 -13.41
C ILE A 10 29.19 40.62 -13.52
N SER A 11 28.76 40.15 -14.68
CA SER A 11 27.46 39.52 -14.85
C SER A 11 27.49 38.14 -14.19
N ALA A 12 26.98 38.04 -12.95
CA ALA A 12 26.71 36.75 -12.34
C ALA A 12 25.55 36.10 -13.09
N LEU A 13 25.87 35.09 -13.91
CA LEU A 13 24.90 34.24 -14.56
C LEU A 13 24.31 33.31 -13.49
N PHE A 14 23.19 33.70 -12.88
CA PHE A 14 22.39 32.78 -12.08
C PHE A 14 21.71 31.82 -13.05
N ALA A 15 22.29 30.63 -13.20
CA ALA A 15 21.59 29.50 -13.80
C ALA A 15 20.49 29.08 -12.82
N PHE A 16 19.28 29.62 -13.01
CA PHE A 16 18.07 29.01 -12.46
C PHE A 16 17.93 27.65 -13.13
N GLY A 17 18.23 26.59 -12.38
CA GLY A 17 17.78 25.26 -12.75
C GLY A 17 16.26 25.32 -12.86
N ALA A 18 15.74 25.00 -14.04
CA ALA A 18 14.33 24.72 -14.19
C ALA A 18 14.04 23.45 -13.39
N GLU A 19 13.59 23.60 -12.15
CA GLU A 19 12.77 22.57 -11.52
C GLU A 19 11.59 22.36 -12.47
N ALA A 20 11.53 21.18 -13.08
CA ALA A 20 10.38 20.78 -13.85
C ALA A 20 9.18 20.88 -12.89
N GLN A 21 8.32 21.87 -13.09
CA GLN A 21 7.00 21.85 -12.48
C GLN A 21 6.33 20.58 -13.00
N VAL A 22 6.26 19.55 -12.15
CA VAL A 22 5.38 18.42 -12.38
C VAL A 22 4.00 19.03 -12.58
N GLY A 23 3.43 18.85 -13.77
CA GLY A 23 2.11 19.38 -14.08
C GLY A 23 1.11 18.90 -13.01
N GLU A 24 0.25 19.81 -12.57
CA GLU A 24 -0.80 19.52 -11.59
C GLU A 24 -1.60 18.28 -12.03
N ILE A 25 -1.61 17.23 -11.21
CA ILE A 25 -2.34 15.98 -11.44
C ILE A 25 -3.84 16.21 -11.24
N LYS A 26 -4.66 15.96 -12.26
CA LYS A 26 -6.10 16.26 -12.24
C LYS A 26 -6.96 15.03 -12.49
N ALA A 27 -8.15 15.04 -11.92
CA ALA A 27 -9.18 14.03 -12.21
C ALA A 27 -9.66 14.07 -13.67
N SER A 28 -9.51 15.21 -14.36
CA SER A 28 -9.84 15.37 -15.77
C SER A 28 -8.82 14.76 -16.73
N ASP A 29 -7.66 14.32 -16.23
CA ASP A 29 -6.62 13.76 -17.08
C ASP A 29 -7.05 12.41 -17.64
N SER A 30 -6.62 12.13 -18.87
CA SER A 30 -6.93 10.87 -19.54
C SER A 30 -5.76 9.90 -19.42
N PRO A 31 -6.03 8.58 -19.31
CA PRO A 31 -4.99 7.58 -19.30
C PRO A 31 -4.31 7.50 -20.67
N PHE A 32 -3.11 6.93 -20.67
CA PHE A 32 -2.39 6.55 -21.88
C PHE A 32 -2.00 5.06 -21.84
N GLY A 33 -1.47 4.55 -22.96
CA GLY A 33 -1.10 3.14 -23.08
C GLY A 33 -2.30 2.19 -23.06
N TYR A 34 -2.12 0.97 -22.56
CA TYR A 34 -3.19 -0.04 -22.58
C TYR A 34 -4.43 0.35 -21.76
N ALA A 35 -4.29 1.22 -20.77
CA ALA A 35 -5.41 1.71 -19.97
C ALA A 35 -6.40 2.56 -20.80
N SER A 36 -5.93 3.21 -21.88
CA SER A 36 -6.75 4.08 -22.74
C SER A 36 -7.52 3.32 -23.82
N ILE A 37 -7.22 2.04 -24.04
CA ILE A 37 -7.87 1.24 -25.09
C ILE A 37 -9.31 0.93 -24.69
N GLY A 38 -10.27 1.46 -25.47
CA GLY A 38 -11.69 1.33 -25.17
C GLY A 38 -12.12 2.01 -23.87
N ALA A 39 -11.32 2.94 -23.37
CA ALA A 39 -11.63 3.71 -22.17
C ALA A 39 -12.88 4.58 -22.38
N GLU A 40 -13.67 4.73 -21.32
CA GLU A 40 -14.78 5.67 -21.31
C GLU A 40 -14.27 7.11 -21.34
N GLN A 41 -15.06 8.05 -21.87
CA GLN A 41 -14.70 9.48 -21.89
C GLN A 41 -14.62 10.07 -20.47
N ASN A 42 -15.46 9.56 -19.57
CA ASN A 42 -15.47 9.85 -18.14
C ASN A 42 -14.51 8.91 -17.38
N PHE A 43 -13.25 8.87 -17.79
CA PHE A 43 -12.29 7.96 -17.18
C PHE A 43 -12.19 8.18 -15.66
N GLY A 44 -12.13 7.10 -14.89
CA GLY A 44 -12.11 7.18 -13.43
C GLY A 44 -13.39 7.78 -12.81
N GLY A 45 -14.49 7.84 -13.56
CA GLY A 45 -15.76 8.40 -13.09
C GLY A 45 -15.85 9.93 -13.06
N TYR A 46 -14.86 10.65 -13.60
CA TYR A 46 -14.89 12.11 -13.66
C TYR A 46 -15.85 12.60 -14.75
N THR A 47 -16.82 13.43 -14.39
CA THR A 47 -17.87 13.97 -15.28
C THR A 47 -17.88 15.50 -15.34
N GLY A 48 -16.74 16.14 -15.02
CA GLY A 48 -16.66 17.59 -14.95
C GLY A 48 -17.44 18.13 -13.76
N LYS A 49 -18.30 19.13 -13.98
CA LYS A 49 -19.06 19.81 -12.91
C LYS A 49 -20.05 18.92 -12.15
N GLU A 50 -20.44 17.79 -12.74
CA GLU A 50 -21.36 16.82 -12.14
C GLU A 50 -20.63 15.73 -11.33
N SER A 51 -19.29 15.83 -11.22
CA SER A 51 -18.49 14.85 -10.48
C SER A 51 -18.84 14.91 -9.01
N LYS A 52 -18.96 13.73 -8.38
CA LYS A 52 -19.07 13.63 -6.92
C LYS A 52 -17.67 13.63 -6.35
N GLU A 53 -17.27 14.74 -5.75
CA GLU A 53 -15.93 14.91 -5.21
C GLU A 53 -15.95 14.90 -3.67
N VAL A 54 -14.98 14.22 -3.07
CA VAL A 54 -14.81 14.14 -1.62
C VAL A 54 -13.35 14.27 -1.24
N VAL A 55 -13.07 14.91 -0.11
CA VAL A 55 -11.75 14.89 0.52
C VAL A 55 -11.83 13.97 1.72
N VAL A 56 -10.91 13.01 1.81
CA VAL A 56 -10.84 12.03 2.91
C VAL A 56 -9.53 12.17 3.66
N LYS A 57 -9.60 12.06 4.99
CA LYS A 57 -8.44 12.15 5.89
C LYS A 57 -8.24 10.92 6.75
N ASP A 58 -9.18 9.99 6.71
CA ASP A 58 -9.17 8.80 7.53
C ASP A 58 -9.61 7.56 6.76
N ARG A 59 -9.34 6.42 7.39
CA ARG A 59 -9.64 5.10 6.85
C ARG A 59 -11.15 4.91 6.60
N GLN A 60 -12.00 5.39 7.50
CA GLN A 60 -13.44 5.15 7.42
C GLN A 60 -14.04 5.82 6.17
N GLU A 61 -13.68 7.08 5.92
CA GLU A 61 -14.13 7.81 4.74
C GLU A 61 -13.54 7.23 3.46
N LEU A 62 -12.23 6.93 3.44
CA LEU A 62 -11.58 6.33 2.27
C LEU A 62 -12.26 5.01 1.88
N VAL A 63 -12.45 4.09 2.83
CA VAL A 63 -13.09 2.79 2.59
C VAL A 63 -14.52 2.99 2.09
N LYS A 64 -15.29 3.86 2.76
CA LYS A 64 -16.68 4.14 2.39
C LYS A 64 -16.79 4.60 0.94
N TYR A 65 -16.05 5.64 0.55
CA TYR A 65 -16.20 6.22 -0.78
C TYR A 65 -15.58 5.34 -1.87
N ALA A 66 -14.47 4.65 -1.59
CA ALA A 66 -13.87 3.70 -2.53
C ALA A 66 -14.82 2.55 -2.85
N GLN A 67 -15.55 2.03 -1.85
CA GLN A 67 -16.52 0.96 -2.03
C GLN A 67 -17.82 1.42 -2.71
N MET A 68 -18.26 2.65 -2.47
CA MET A 68 -19.44 3.20 -3.13
C MET A 68 -19.23 3.38 -4.64
N GLY A 69 -18.02 3.77 -5.05
CA GLY A 69 -17.67 4.08 -6.44
C GLY A 69 -18.39 5.30 -7.01
N GLY A 70 -17.99 5.74 -8.20
CA GLY A 70 -18.56 6.94 -8.82
C GLY A 70 -18.14 8.25 -8.14
N TYR A 71 -17.00 8.24 -7.44
CA TYR A 71 -16.42 9.41 -6.78
C TYR A 71 -15.03 9.73 -7.31
N VAL A 72 -14.71 11.02 -7.28
CA VAL A 72 -13.34 11.51 -7.22
C VAL A 72 -13.00 11.70 -5.75
N ILE A 73 -12.04 10.92 -5.28
CA ILE A 73 -11.62 10.83 -3.89
C ILE A 73 -10.25 11.49 -3.79
N TYR A 74 -10.19 12.61 -3.09
CA TYR A 74 -8.96 13.32 -2.79
C TYR A 74 -8.46 12.90 -1.41
N VAL A 75 -7.26 12.34 -1.34
CA VAL A 75 -6.64 11.88 -0.09
C VAL A 75 -5.76 12.98 0.48
N ASP A 76 -6.07 13.47 1.67
CA ASP A 76 -5.32 14.52 2.37
C ASP A 76 -4.52 13.91 3.53
N GLY A 77 -3.21 13.77 3.32
CA GLY A 77 -2.29 13.13 4.26
C GLY A 77 -2.14 11.62 4.06
N LEU A 78 -1.35 11.00 4.94
CA LEU A 78 -1.06 9.56 4.91
C LEU A 78 -2.06 8.82 5.82
N ILE A 79 -2.96 8.05 5.23
CA ILE A 79 -3.98 7.28 5.96
C ILE A 79 -3.40 5.91 6.35
N ASP A 80 -3.28 5.64 7.65
CA ASP A 80 -2.86 4.33 8.16
C ASP A 80 -4.05 3.36 8.21
N LEU A 81 -4.08 2.41 7.28
CA LEU A 81 -5.12 1.39 7.16
C LEU A 81 -5.03 0.31 8.24
N SER A 82 -3.84 0.14 8.85
CA SER A 82 -3.63 -0.78 9.97
C SER A 82 -4.07 -0.19 11.31
N GLU A 83 -4.37 1.12 11.35
CA GLU A 83 -4.66 1.88 12.56
C GLU A 83 -3.55 1.72 13.62
N GLY A 84 -2.30 1.96 13.23
CA GLY A 84 -1.14 1.92 14.11
C GLY A 84 -0.67 0.52 14.49
N LYS A 85 -1.06 -0.53 13.75
CA LYS A 85 -0.71 -1.92 14.05
C LYS A 85 0.50 -2.44 13.27
N ILE A 86 1.13 -1.63 12.43
CA ILE A 86 2.41 -2.01 11.83
C ILE A 86 3.53 -1.78 12.86
N PRO A 87 4.41 -2.77 13.11
CA PRO A 87 5.59 -2.58 13.93
C PRO A 87 6.53 -1.53 13.34
N GLN A 88 6.89 -0.51 14.11
CA GLN A 88 7.84 0.53 13.69
C GLN A 88 8.70 1.02 14.84
N ASN A 89 9.97 1.31 14.55
CA ASN A 89 10.93 1.86 15.52
C ASN A 89 11.05 1.02 16.81
N GLY A 90 10.92 -0.31 16.69
CA GLY A 90 10.97 -1.24 17.82
C GLY A 90 9.70 -1.29 18.67
N ASN A 91 8.62 -0.59 18.28
CA ASN A 91 7.31 -0.70 18.91
C ASN A 91 6.39 -1.62 18.08
N SER A 92 5.74 -2.57 18.74
CA SER A 92 4.73 -3.47 18.17
C SER A 92 3.42 -3.49 18.95
N ASP A 93 3.20 -2.54 19.88
CA ASP A 93 2.11 -2.58 20.87
C ASP A 93 0.73 -2.78 20.23
N GLY A 94 0.48 -2.12 19.09
CA GLY A 94 -0.77 -2.26 18.34
C GLY A 94 -0.97 -3.66 17.78
N LEU A 95 0.08 -4.29 17.24
CA LEU A 95 0.05 -5.65 16.72
C LEU A 95 -0.01 -6.69 17.85
N ASP A 96 0.72 -6.45 18.93
CA ASP A 96 0.76 -7.29 20.11
C ASP A 96 -0.63 -7.39 20.74
N LYS A 97 -1.30 -6.24 20.92
CA LYS A 97 -2.69 -6.19 21.38
C LYS A 97 -3.64 -6.93 20.44
N PHE A 98 -3.52 -6.71 19.13
CA PHE A 98 -4.34 -7.39 18.12
C PHE A 98 -4.21 -8.92 18.21
N ILE A 99 -2.98 -9.42 18.33
CA ILE A 99 -2.70 -10.85 18.45
C ILE A 99 -3.22 -11.39 19.78
N SER A 100 -3.00 -10.69 20.88
CA SER A 100 -3.48 -11.09 22.21
C SER A 100 -5.00 -11.19 22.26
N GLU A 101 -5.72 -10.25 21.66
CA GLU A 101 -7.18 -10.27 21.63
C GLU A 101 -7.71 -11.46 20.81
N ILE A 102 -7.18 -11.69 19.61
CA ILE A 102 -7.66 -12.75 18.71
C ILE A 102 -7.25 -14.14 19.19
N SER A 103 -6.08 -14.27 19.81
CA SER A 103 -5.59 -15.54 20.37
C SER A 103 -6.17 -15.88 21.75
N GLY A 104 -7.01 -15.00 22.32
CA GLY A 104 -7.54 -15.19 23.68
C GLY A 104 -6.45 -15.17 24.76
N GLY A 105 -5.36 -14.46 24.52
CA GLY A 105 -4.21 -14.34 25.42
C GLY A 105 -3.18 -15.46 25.33
N GLU A 106 -3.31 -16.40 24.37
CA GLU A 106 -2.28 -17.42 24.13
C GLU A 106 -0.94 -16.80 23.72
N PHE A 107 -0.99 -15.70 22.95
CA PHE A 107 0.19 -14.92 22.54
C PHE A 107 0.02 -13.46 22.94
N ASP A 108 0.94 -12.96 23.77
CA ASP A 108 0.97 -11.56 24.21
C ASP A 108 1.76 -10.64 23.27
N THR A 109 2.56 -11.21 22.36
CA THR A 109 3.43 -10.46 21.46
C THR A 109 3.52 -11.11 20.09
N TYR A 110 3.68 -10.28 19.06
CA TYR A 110 3.92 -10.68 17.68
C TYR A 110 5.15 -11.56 17.55
N THR A 111 6.24 -11.22 18.24
CA THR A 111 7.48 -12.00 18.19
C THR A 111 7.27 -13.43 18.69
N LYS A 112 6.53 -13.63 19.79
CA LYS A 112 6.27 -14.99 20.31
C LYS A 112 5.39 -15.80 19.38
N PHE A 113 4.34 -15.19 18.82
CA PHE A 113 3.51 -15.84 17.81
C PHE A 113 4.34 -16.25 16.59
N MET A 114 5.10 -15.30 16.04
CA MET A 114 5.95 -15.49 14.85
C MET A 114 6.95 -16.66 15.07
N GLN A 115 7.62 -16.70 16.22
CA GLN A 115 8.55 -17.77 16.58
C GLN A 115 7.86 -19.13 16.75
N ALA A 116 6.73 -19.18 17.46
CA ALA A 116 5.98 -20.42 17.66
C ALA A 116 5.42 -20.97 16.33
N TYR A 117 4.87 -20.09 15.50
CA TYR A 117 4.39 -20.46 14.17
C TYR A 117 5.54 -20.99 13.30
N GLY A 118 6.66 -20.26 13.22
CA GLY A 118 7.85 -20.71 12.51
C GLY A 118 8.35 -22.08 12.97
N ALA A 119 8.48 -22.29 14.28
CA ALA A 119 8.93 -23.56 14.84
C ALA A 119 7.98 -24.74 14.58
N SER A 120 6.72 -24.47 14.21
CA SER A 120 5.74 -25.50 13.82
C SER A 120 5.74 -25.82 12.32
N CYS A 121 6.52 -25.09 11.52
CA CYS A 121 6.60 -25.22 10.06
C CYS A 121 7.84 -26.01 9.62
N HIS A 122 7.78 -26.61 8.43
CA HIS A 122 8.91 -27.32 7.81
C HIS A 122 9.15 -26.78 6.40
N ALA A 123 10.42 -26.70 5.97
CA ALA A 123 10.79 -26.15 4.67
C ALA A 123 10.17 -26.92 3.48
N ASN A 124 9.90 -28.22 3.66
CA ASN A 124 9.41 -29.13 2.61
C ASN A 124 7.91 -29.45 2.70
N LEU A 125 7.15 -28.72 3.51
CA LEU A 125 5.70 -28.88 3.70
C LEU A 125 5.00 -27.52 3.62
N ASP A 126 3.72 -27.55 3.25
CA ASP A 126 2.87 -26.37 3.30
C ASP A 126 2.29 -26.19 4.70
N GLY A 127 2.30 -24.95 5.19
CA GLY A 127 1.72 -24.59 6.47
C GLY A 127 2.38 -25.18 7.71
N SER A 128 1.88 -24.72 8.85
CA SER A 128 2.20 -25.28 10.17
C SER A 128 1.68 -26.72 10.31
N GLN A 129 2.49 -27.58 10.92
CA GLN A 129 2.15 -28.96 11.27
C GLN A 129 1.45 -29.08 12.63
N ASP A 130 1.32 -27.96 13.35
CA ASP A 130 0.44 -27.84 14.52
C ASP A 130 -0.93 -27.32 14.05
N PRO A 131 -2.00 -28.14 14.13
CA PRO A 131 -3.32 -27.74 13.65
C PRO A 131 -3.92 -26.55 14.40
N LYS A 132 -3.54 -26.31 15.67
CA LYS A 132 -4.00 -25.15 16.44
C LYS A 132 -3.34 -23.87 15.94
N LEU A 133 -2.02 -23.89 15.73
CA LEU A 133 -1.28 -22.74 15.21
C LEU A 133 -1.66 -22.44 13.76
N ALA A 134 -1.88 -23.45 12.93
CA ALA A 134 -2.41 -23.29 11.57
C ALA A 134 -3.78 -22.59 11.58
N ALA A 135 -4.69 -23.02 12.46
CA ALA A 135 -6.01 -22.40 12.60
C ALA A 135 -5.92 -20.96 13.15
N LEU A 136 -5.06 -20.71 14.15
CA LEU A 136 -4.86 -19.39 14.72
C LEU A 136 -4.28 -18.40 13.70
N ARG A 137 -3.22 -18.78 12.96
CA ARG A 137 -2.65 -17.93 11.89
C ARG A 137 -3.71 -17.57 10.86
N LYS A 138 -4.51 -18.55 10.42
CA LYS A 138 -5.60 -18.30 9.47
C LYS A 138 -6.64 -17.32 10.01
N ASN A 139 -6.98 -17.41 11.30
CA ASN A 139 -7.88 -16.47 11.94
C ASN A 139 -7.29 -15.05 11.99
N LEU A 140 -6.05 -14.92 12.46
CA LEU A 140 -5.31 -13.65 12.49
C LEU A 140 -5.21 -13.00 11.11
N ALA A 141 -4.86 -13.77 10.08
CA ALA A 141 -4.80 -13.30 8.70
C ALA A 141 -6.17 -12.84 8.17
N ASN A 142 -7.25 -13.53 8.54
CA ASN A 142 -8.61 -13.12 8.16
C ASN A 142 -9.04 -11.81 8.81
N GLU A 143 -8.74 -11.61 10.10
CA GLU A 143 -9.03 -10.35 10.79
C GLU A 143 -8.18 -9.20 10.25
N TRP A 144 -6.89 -9.46 9.96
CA TRP A 144 -6.00 -8.48 9.35
C TRP A 144 -6.51 -8.03 7.98
N LYS A 145 -6.93 -8.99 7.15
CA LYS A 145 -7.53 -8.72 5.83
C LYS A 145 -8.72 -7.76 5.92
N LYS A 146 -9.62 -7.95 6.88
CA LYS A 146 -10.81 -7.09 7.07
C LYS A 146 -10.42 -5.66 7.43
N LEU A 147 -9.28 -5.48 8.09
CA LEU A 147 -8.79 -4.19 8.52
C LEU A 147 -8.15 -3.42 7.36
N ILE A 148 -7.26 -4.08 6.59
CA ILE A 148 -6.30 -3.39 5.72
C ILE A 148 -6.67 -3.35 4.24
N VAL A 149 -7.58 -4.21 3.77
CA VAL A 149 -7.97 -4.26 2.36
C VAL A 149 -9.06 -3.24 2.07
N VAL A 150 -8.83 -2.40 1.07
CA VAL A 150 -9.78 -1.40 0.55
C VAL A 150 -10.26 -1.85 -0.83
N PRO A 151 -11.44 -2.48 -0.95
CA PRO A 151 -12.06 -2.72 -2.24
C PRO A 151 -12.43 -1.38 -2.89
N VAL A 152 -12.07 -1.21 -4.16
CA VAL A 152 -12.42 -0.03 -4.95
C VAL A 152 -13.40 -0.43 -6.05
N ALA A 153 -14.55 0.22 -6.08
CA ALA A 153 -15.58 0.00 -7.10
C ALA A 153 -15.22 0.72 -8.41
N SER A 154 -15.86 0.28 -9.51
CA SER A 154 -15.70 0.89 -10.83
C SER A 154 -16.00 2.39 -10.85
N ASN A 155 -15.47 3.09 -11.86
CA ASN A 155 -15.69 4.53 -12.07
C ASN A 155 -15.24 5.36 -10.87
N THR A 156 -14.03 5.11 -10.38
CA THR A 156 -13.48 5.77 -9.18
C THR A 156 -12.12 6.36 -9.49
N THR A 157 -11.91 7.60 -9.07
CA THR A 157 -10.61 8.26 -9.10
C THR A 157 -10.15 8.47 -7.68
N ILE A 158 -8.92 8.09 -7.35
CA ILE A 158 -8.27 8.35 -6.06
C ILE A 158 -7.00 9.15 -6.33
N ILE A 159 -6.91 10.37 -5.79
CA ILE A 159 -5.78 11.28 -6.01
C ILE A 159 -5.25 11.78 -4.66
N GLY A 160 -3.95 11.67 -4.42
CA GLY A 160 -3.33 12.35 -3.28
C GLY A 160 -3.25 13.86 -3.50
N LEU A 161 -3.64 14.67 -2.52
CA LEU A 161 -3.58 16.14 -2.61
C LEU A 161 -2.17 16.73 -2.41
N GLY A 162 -1.32 16.05 -1.66
CA GLY A 162 0.04 16.50 -1.38
C GLY A 162 1.09 15.42 -1.63
N GLU A 163 2.36 15.80 -1.57
CA GLU A 163 3.49 14.90 -1.82
C GLU A 163 3.57 13.72 -0.84
N ASN A 164 2.96 13.85 0.34
CA ASN A 164 2.89 12.80 1.36
C ASN A 164 1.51 12.14 1.45
N SER A 165 0.57 12.50 0.57
CA SER A 165 -0.76 11.90 0.56
C SER A 165 -0.70 10.44 0.12
N GLY A 166 -1.49 9.57 0.76
CA GLY A 166 -1.35 8.16 0.51
C GLY A 166 -2.08 7.25 1.47
N ILE A 167 -1.76 5.96 1.36
CA ILE A 167 -2.10 4.94 2.34
C ILE A 167 -0.83 4.31 2.90
N LYS A 168 -0.93 3.83 4.13
CA LYS A 168 0.06 2.97 4.78
C LYS A 168 -0.62 1.73 5.31
N GLY A 169 0.04 0.58 5.28
CA GLY A 169 -0.44 -0.60 6.02
C GLY A 169 -1.58 -1.35 5.40
N GLY A 170 -1.80 -1.20 4.09
CA GLY A 170 -2.89 -1.89 3.44
C GLY A 170 -2.80 -1.89 1.93
N SER A 171 -3.91 -2.28 1.31
CA SER A 171 -3.96 -2.70 -0.09
C SER A 171 -5.22 -2.18 -0.76
N PHE A 172 -5.08 -1.63 -1.96
CA PHE A 172 -6.22 -1.40 -2.85
C PHE A 172 -6.53 -2.67 -3.64
N LEU A 173 -7.76 -3.18 -3.51
CA LEU A 173 -8.23 -4.34 -4.25
C LEU A 173 -9.19 -3.91 -5.37
N LEU A 174 -8.74 -4.08 -6.61
CA LEU A 174 -9.50 -3.82 -7.83
C LEU A 174 -9.94 -5.17 -8.42
N LYS A 175 -11.10 -5.68 -8.01
CA LYS A 175 -11.58 -7.01 -8.39
C LYS A 175 -12.90 -6.95 -9.16
N ASN A 176 -12.91 -7.50 -10.37
CA ASN A 176 -14.09 -7.50 -11.27
C ASN A 176 -14.65 -6.09 -11.52
N VAL A 177 -13.76 -5.11 -11.66
CA VAL A 177 -14.09 -3.69 -11.82
C VAL A 177 -13.42 -3.11 -13.06
N GLN A 178 -13.80 -1.88 -13.40
CA GLN A 178 -13.20 -1.17 -14.51
C GLN A 178 -13.20 0.34 -14.29
N ASN A 179 -12.43 1.04 -15.12
CA ASN A 179 -12.46 2.50 -15.20
C ASN A 179 -12.05 3.15 -13.87
N ILE A 180 -10.83 2.88 -13.43
CA ILE A 180 -10.29 3.36 -12.15
C ILE A 180 -8.97 4.08 -12.38
N ALA A 181 -8.80 5.21 -11.70
CA ALA A 181 -7.54 5.95 -11.63
C ALA A 181 -7.04 6.00 -10.17
N ILE A 182 -5.79 5.66 -9.93
CA ILE A 182 -5.10 5.86 -8.64
C ILE A 182 -3.84 6.68 -8.93
N ARG A 183 -3.77 7.92 -8.44
CA ARG A 183 -2.71 8.86 -8.83
C ARG A 183 -2.15 9.66 -7.67
N ASN A 184 -0.88 10.06 -7.77
CA ASN A 184 -0.21 10.87 -6.75
C ASN A 184 -0.30 10.28 -5.33
N MET A 185 -0.24 8.95 -5.20
CA MET A 185 -0.38 8.27 -3.91
C MET A 185 0.98 7.72 -3.46
N ASN A 186 1.32 7.96 -2.20
CA ASN A 186 2.24 7.10 -1.47
C ASN A 186 1.49 5.83 -1.05
N VAL A 187 2.01 4.67 -1.40
CA VAL A 187 1.49 3.37 -0.98
C VAL A 187 2.61 2.69 -0.21
N LEU A 188 2.53 2.83 1.11
CA LEU A 188 3.57 2.42 2.03
C LEU A 188 3.18 1.14 2.75
N ASP A 189 4.13 0.24 2.93
CA ASP A 189 4.00 -0.93 3.78
C ASP A 189 2.71 -1.73 3.54
N ALA A 190 2.59 -2.43 2.40
CA ALA A 190 1.53 -3.44 2.21
C ALA A 190 1.84 -4.68 3.06
N PHE A 191 1.86 -4.49 4.38
CA PHE A 191 2.46 -5.39 5.36
C PHE A 191 1.52 -6.52 5.75
N ASP A 192 1.99 -7.75 5.59
CA ASP A 192 1.36 -8.98 6.06
C ASP A 192 2.11 -9.52 7.29
N PRO A 193 1.56 -9.36 8.52
CA PRO A 193 2.15 -9.95 9.72
C PRO A 193 1.98 -11.46 9.78
N PHE A 194 1.14 -12.06 8.95
CA PHE A 194 0.73 -13.46 9.06
C PHE A 194 0.97 -14.27 7.77
N PRO A 195 2.19 -14.21 7.17
CA PRO A 195 2.50 -15.01 5.99
C PRO A 195 2.43 -16.50 6.29
N ASP A 196 2.20 -17.30 5.25
CA ASP A 196 2.14 -18.76 5.35
C ASP A 196 3.34 -19.40 4.66
N VAL A 197 3.83 -20.52 5.20
CA VAL A 197 4.96 -21.24 4.59
C VAL A 197 4.46 -22.06 3.41
N GLN A 198 5.19 -21.98 2.29
CA GLN A 198 4.99 -22.80 1.11
C GLN A 198 6.17 -23.75 0.93
N LYS A 199 5.85 -24.98 0.55
CA LYS A 199 6.80 -26.06 0.34
C LYS A 199 7.89 -25.65 -0.66
N ASN A 200 9.13 -25.73 -0.21
CA ASN A 200 10.36 -25.42 -0.95
C ASN A 200 10.48 -23.96 -1.43
N ASP A 201 9.71 -23.05 -0.83
CA ASP A 201 9.71 -21.61 -1.20
C ASP A 201 9.85 -20.69 0.03
N GLY A 202 9.30 -21.11 1.18
CA GLY A 202 9.36 -20.36 2.44
C GLY A 202 8.08 -19.54 2.67
N PHE A 203 8.17 -18.52 3.53
CA PHE A 203 7.01 -17.69 3.86
C PHE A 203 6.59 -16.81 2.68
N ASN A 204 5.29 -16.71 2.47
CA ASN A 204 4.67 -15.90 1.41
C ASN A 204 3.59 -14.97 2.01
N ALA A 205 3.77 -13.67 1.81
CA ALA A 205 2.77 -12.64 2.10
C ALA A 205 1.64 -12.63 1.06
N GLN A 206 0.53 -11.96 1.37
CA GLN A 206 -0.68 -11.98 0.54
C GLN A 206 -1.08 -10.64 -0.08
N TYR A 207 -0.47 -9.53 0.35
CA TYR A 207 -0.98 -8.19 0.04
C TYR A 207 -0.03 -7.41 -0.86
N ASP A 208 -0.58 -6.94 -1.97
CA ASP A 208 0.08 -5.95 -2.81
C ASP A 208 -0.35 -4.54 -2.42
N GLY A 209 0.45 -3.52 -2.75
CA GLY A 209 -0.01 -2.13 -2.65
C GLY A 209 -1.28 -1.87 -3.48
N VAL A 210 -1.30 -2.39 -4.72
CA VAL A 210 -2.49 -2.43 -5.58
C VAL A 210 -2.62 -3.81 -6.23
N SER A 211 -3.68 -4.55 -5.88
CA SER A 211 -4.03 -5.83 -6.50
C SER A 211 -5.13 -5.63 -7.54
N ILE A 212 -4.87 -6.02 -8.78
CA ILE A 212 -5.77 -5.90 -9.93
C ILE A 212 -6.17 -7.31 -10.38
N GLU A 213 -7.41 -7.70 -10.11
CA GLU A 213 -7.93 -9.03 -10.43
C GLU A 213 -9.08 -8.93 -11.43
N SER A 214 -8.94 -9.57 -12.60
CA SER A 214 -10.02 -9.64 -13.61
C SER A 214 -10.66 -8.27 -13.94
N SER A 215 -9.84 -7.23 -13.99
CA SER A 215 -10.25 -5.83 -14.16
C SER A 215 -9.61 -5.19 -15.38
N LYS A 216 -10.19 -4.10 -15.90
CA LYS A 216 -9.70 -3.39 -17.10
C LYS A 216 -9.80 -1.87 -16.99
N ASN A 217 -9.10 -1.15 -17.85
CA ASN A 217 -9.10 0.32 -17.84
C ASN A 217 -8.71 0.87 -16.46
N ILE A 218 -7.54 0.43 -15.98
CA ILE A 218 -6.96 0.83 -14.69
C ILE A 218 -5.71 1.67 -14.98
N TRP A 219 -5.63 2.84 -14.36
CA TRP A 219 -4.48 3.73 -14.48
C TRP A 219 -3.88 4.02 -13.11
N VAL A 220 -2.68 3.48 -12.86
CA VAL A 220 -1.87 3.77 -11.67
C VAL A 220 -0.73 4.67 -12.14
N ASP A 221 -0.68 5.90 -11.64
CA ASP A 221 0.17 6.95 -12.21
C ASP A 221 0.75 7.89 -11.16
N HIS A 222 2.04 8.22 -11.26
CA HIS A 222 2.76 9.05 -10.28
C HIS A 222 2.58 8.57 -8.82
N CYS A 223 2.47 7.26 -8.62
CA CYS A 223 2.43 6.66 -7.28
C CYS A 223 3.84 6.26 -6.83
N HIS A 224 4.10 6.38 -5.53
CA HIS A 224 5.33 5.91 -4.90
C HIS A 224 5.03 4.69 -4.03
N PHE A 225 5.75 3.59 -4.25
CA PHE A 225 5.61 2.35 -3.50
C PHE A 225 6.86 2.10 -2.69
N LYS A 226 6.72 1.82 -1.40
CA LYS A 226 7.88 1.63 -0.52
C LYS A 226 7.55 0.80 0.71
N ASP A 227 8.46 -0.11 1.03
CA ASP A 227 8.51 -0.83 2.29
C ASP A 227 9.47 -0.12 3.25
N THR A 228 9.05 -0.01 4.51
CA THR A 228 9.77 0.72 5.57
C THR A 228 9.98 -0.11 6.84
N VAL A 229 9.43 -1.33 6.91
CA VAL A 229 9.64 -2.25 8.03
C VAL A 229 10.70 -3.28 7.65
N ASP A 230 11.68 -3.46 8.52
CA ASP A 230 12.72 -4.46 8.32
C ASP A 230 12.18 -5.89 8.45
N LEU A 231 12.66 -6.76 7.56
CA LEU A 231 12.28 -8.18 7.57
C LEU A 231 12.93 -8.93 8.73
N SER A 232 12.13 -9.76 9.40
CA SER A 232 12.58 -10.66 10.46
C SER A 232 12.92 -12.04 9.92
N HIS A 233 13.52 -12.89 10.77
CA HIS A 233 13.79 -14.29 10.47
C HIS A 233 13.31 -15.18 11.61
N VAL A 234 12.91 -16.41 11.30
CA VAL A 234 12.52 -17.42 12.28
C VAL A 234 13.16 -18.76 11.96
N ASN A 235 13.37 -19.59 12.98
CA ASN A 235 13.78 -20.97 12.78
C ASN A 235 12.56 -21.84 12.50
N LEU A 236 12.65 -22.67 11.47
CA LEU A 236 11.70 -23.75 11.23
C LEU A 236 11.96 -24.95 12.16
N ALA A 237 11.08 -25.94 12.14
CA ALA A 237 11.21 -27.16 12.94
C ALA A 237 12.52 -27.93 12.68
N GLY A 238 13.07 -27.84 11.46
CA GLY A 238 14.36 -28.43 11.10
C GLY A 238 15.58 -27.60 11.52
N GLY A 239 15.36 -26.43 12.12
CA GLY A 239 16.40 -25.49 12.53
C GLY A 239 16.85 -24.52 11.44
N GLU A 240 16.24 -24.55 10.25
CA GLU A 240 16.56 -23.63 9.17
C GLU A 240 16.11 -22.21 9.51
N LEU A 241 17.03 -21.25 9.43
CA LEU A 241 16.72 -19.84 9.57
C LEU A 241 16.08 -19.33 8.27
N THR A 242 14.78 -19.04 8.32
CA THR A 242 13.98 -18.63 7.16
C THR A 242 13.49 -17.20 7.31
N LYS A 243 13.54 -16.44 6.22
CA LYS A 243 13.05 -15.07 6.14
C LYS A 243 11.53 -15.04 6.38
N TRP A 244 11.09 -14.27 7.36
CA TRP A 244 9.68 -13.99 7.60
C TRP A 244 9.21 -12.94 6.59
N GLN A 245 8.71 -13.40 5.44
CA GLN A 245 8.36 -12.55 4.31
C GLN A 245 7.01 -11.86 4.58
N THR A 246 7.05 -10.58 4.91
CA THR A 246 5.85 -9.78 5.22
C THR A 246 5.37 -8.91 4.06
N TYR A 247 6.02 -8.99 2.89
CA TYR A 247 5.68 -8.21 1.70
C TYR A 247 5.54 -9.10 0.47
N ASP A 248 4.57 -8.79 -0.39
CA ASP A 248 4.34 -9.44 -1.69
C ASP A 248 4.73 -8.48 -2.83
N GLY A 249 3.77 -8.05 -3.66
CA GLY A 249 4.03 -7.13 -4.77
C GLY A 249 3.72 -5.65 -4.47
N ALA A 250 4.25 -4.75 -5.30
CA ALA A 250 3.83 -3.35 -5.28
C ALA A 250 2.51 -3.16 -6.04
N VAL A 251 2.49 -3.59 -7.31
CA VAL A 251 1.31 -3.61 -8.18
C VAL A 251 1.27 -4.96 -8.88
N ARG A 252 0.20 -5.71 -8.70
CA ARG A 252 0.03 -7.04 -9.31
C ARG A 252 -1.24 -7.11 -10.12
N ARG A 253 -1.13 -7.65 -11.33
CA ARG A 253 -2.27 -7.98 -12.19
C ARG A 253 -2.42 -9.50 -12.27
N GLY A 254 -3.57 -10.01 -11.83
CA GLY A 254 -3.96 -11.42 -11.83
C GLY A 254 -5.22 -11.71 -12.62
#